data_AF-A0A938KI77-F1
#
_entry.id   AF-A0A938KI77-F1
#
_cell.length_a   1.000
_cell.length_b   1.000
_cell.length_c   1.000
_cell.angle_alpha   90.00
_cell.angle_beta   90.00
_cell.angle_gamma   90.00
#
_symmetry.space_group_name_H-M   'P 1'
#
loop_
_entity.id
_entity.type
_entity.pdbx_description
1 polymer ?
#
loop_
_entity_poly.entity_id
_entity_poly.type
_entity_poly.pdbx_seq_one_letter_code
_entity_poly.pdbx_strand_id
1 'polypeptide(L)'
;MASCSALSGWAPSAVGAEAAVDFDPSKNIIAAPSDPGRWPAFREALAAWRQDTKAKLKYSGALYDRPEFAWSASNYSCCFLMTCDETFHDRARGRYTVDAFLAHGQREFGGYDSVVLWHAYPRIGFDERNQFDFYRDQPGGLKGLRAAVAQFHDRKVRVFIDYNPWDTGTRREGKSDLDLLAEIVHAIDADGIFLDTMRRGAGEFRAKLDAVRPGAILEGELALPLEDIHNHHASWAQGFQDSEAPGILRHKWLERRHMQHHTKRWNRDHTIELHAAWMNGSGIMIWENVFGSWVPWSPRDRSIVRAMLPIQRRYTSLFQGEGWTPLVPTEQAGVYASLWERDGLRLWTLVNRTDRPVQGALLKVQDEGRLRHFDLIAGREVKPSAAANGATLAGEILPRGIGCLLAAPPAALGPDFNTFLTAQAATNARADFDAASPKRETRLITVAATSKPSRAPDGMAAIP
;
A
#
# COMPACT_ATOMS: atom_id res chain seq x y z
N MET A 1 50.70 -37.19 58.56
CA MET A 1 51.04 -37.83 57.28
C MET A 1 49.74 -37.87 56.47
N ALA A 2 49.54 -36.91 55.56
CA ALA A 2 49.63 -37.09 54.10
C ALA A 2 48.47 -37.99 53.57
N SER A 3 47.66 -37.70 52.55
CA SER A 3 47.61 -36.68 51.50
C SER A 3 46.38 -36.96 50.59
N CYS A 4 45.88 -35.95 49.86
CA CYS A 4 45.17 -36.02 48.55
C CYS A 4 43.74 -36.63 48.50
N SER A 5 42.77 -36.18 47.71
CA SER A 5 42.64 -35.07 46.76
C SER A 5 41.16 -34.96 46.36
N ALA A 6 40.71 -33.75 46.00
CA ALA A 6 39.38 -33.45 45.51
C ALA A 6 39.13 -33.97 44.09
N LEU A 7 37.88 -34.34 43.79
CA LEU A 7 37.30 -34.25 42.44
C LEU A 7 35.86 -33.73 42.54
N SER A 8 35.65 -32.67 41.78
CA SER A 8 34.49 -31.80 41.65
C SER A 8 33.27 -32.47 41.05
N GLY A 9 32.08 -32.16 41.60
CA GLY A 9 30.80 -32.51 41.02
C GLY A 9 30.48 -31.69 39.76
N TRP A 10 30.09 -32.39 38.69
CA TRP A 10 29.36 -31.82 37.57
C TRP A 10 27.88 -31.81 37.90
N ALA A 11 27.32 -30.63 38.18
CA ALA A 11 25.89 -30.40 38.05
C ALA A 11 25.62 -30.04 36.57
N PRO A 12 24.60 -30.62 35.92
CA PRO A 12 24.23 -30.20 34.59
C PRO A 12 23.72 -28.77 34.67
N SER A 13 24.42 -27.88 33.97
CA SER A 13 24.02 -26.50 33.73
C SER A 13 22.61 -26.48 33.16
N ALA A 14 21.72 -25.79 33.86
CA ALA A 14 20.36 -25.52 33.45
C ALA A 14 20.38 -24.96 32.01
N VAL A 15 19.71 -25.68 31.11
CA VAL A 15 19.29 -25.17 29.81
C VAL A 15 18.57 -23.86 30.09
N GLY A 16 19.13 -22.76 29.61
CA GLY A 16 18.53 -21.44 29.74
C GLY A 16 17.12 -21.50 29.20
N ALA A 17 16.14 -21.13 30.03
CA ALA A 17 14.79 -20.89 29.57
C ALA A 17 14.86 -19.81 28.48
N GLU A 18 14.56 -20.18 27.24
CA GLU A 18 14.33 -19.22 26.17
C GLU A 18 13.29 -18.20 26.67
N ALA A 19 13.72 -16.95 26.80
CA ALA A 19 12.79 -15.87 27.12
C ALA A 19 11.74 -15.83 26.01
N ALA A 20 10.49 -16.16 26.35
CA ALA A 20 9.38 -16.20 25.42
C ALA A 20 9.40 -14.95 24.50
N VAL A 21 9.41 -15.16 23.19
CA VAL A 21 9.28 -14.08 22.21
C VAL A 21 7.92 -13.43 22.44
N ASP A 22 7.90 -12.10 22.61
CA ASP A 22 6.65 -11.34 22.63
C ASP A 22 6.11 -11.32 21.20
N PHE A 23 5.24 -12.28 20.88
CA PHE A 23 4.74 -12.55 19.54
C PHE A 23 3.22 -12.60 19.55
N ASP A 24 2.58 -11.55 19.05
CA ASP A 24 1.12 -11.43 18.93
C ASP A 24 0.68 -11.36 17.46
N PRO A 25 0.33 -12.49 16.82
CA PRO A 25 -0.19 -12.50 15.46
C PRO A 25 -1.70 -12.18 15.39
N SER A 26 -2.35 -11.80 16.49
CA SER A 26 -3.77 -11.41 16.48
C SER A 26 -3.99 -10.04 15.84
N LYS A 27 -2.97 -9.17 15.87
CA LYS A 27 -2.98 -7.82 15.29
C LYS A 27 -2.78 -7.85 13.77
N ASN A 28 -3.14 -6.76 13.11
CA ASN A 28 -2.96 -6.61 11.66
C ASN A 28 -1.49 -6.38 11.27
N ILE A 29 -0.74 -5.71 12.14
CA ILE A 29 0.72 -5.63 12.11
C ILE A 29 1.24 -6.42 13.30
N ILE A 30 2.06 -7.43 13.04
CA ILE A 30 2.77 -8.20 14.06
C ILE A 30 3.95 -7.33 14.50
N ALA A 31 3.86 -6.80 15.73
CA ALA A 31 4.87 -5.90 16.26
C ALA A 31 6.23 -6.59 16.36
N ALA A 32 7.27 -5.88 15.94
CA ALA A 32 8.63 -6.36 16.04
C ALA A 32 9.20 -6.06 17.45
N PRO A 33 10.02 -6.95 18.04
CA PRO A 33 10.74 -6.62 19.26
C PRO A 33 11.66 -5.41 19.05
N SER A 34 11.66 -4.46 20.00
CA SER A 34 12.57 -3.31 19.94
C SER A 34 14.04 -3.71 20.08
N ASP A 35 14.34 -4.81 20.77
CA ASP A 35 15.70 -5.35 20.91
C ASP A 35 16.14 -6.16 19.67
N PRO A 36 17.16 -5.71 18.92
CA PRO A 36 17.66 -6.42 17.75
C PRO A 36 18.16 -7.84 18.02
N GLY A 37 18.62 -8.11 19.25
CA GLY A 37 19.05 -9.45 19.67
C GLY A 37 17.94 -10.50 19.60
N ARG A 38 16.68 -10.08 19.61
CA ARG A 38 15.49 -10.97 19.54
C ARG A 38 14.96 -11.17 18.13
N TRP A 39 15.45 -10.45 17.13
CA TRP A 39 14.96 -10.56 15.75
C TRP A 39 15.13 -11.94 15.11
N PRO A 40 16.21 -12.71 15.37
CA PRO A 40 16.31 -14.09 14.88
C PRO A 40 15.15 -14.97 15.34
N ALA A 41 14.89 -15.03 16.65
CA ALA A 41 13.79 -15.82 17.21
C ALA A 41 12.41 -15.31 16.74
N PHE A 42 12.25 -13.99 16.59
CA PHE A 42 11.03 -13.42 16.01
C PHE A 42 10.77 -13.88 14.57
N ARG A 43 11.81 -13.96 13.72
CA ARG A 43 11.69 -14.50 12.36
C ARG A 43 11.31 -15.98 12.34
N GLU A 44 11.87 -16.77 13.26
CA GLU A 44 11.50 -18.18 13.42
C GLU A 44 10.02 -18.32 13.80
N ALA A 45 9.54 -17.51 14.77
CA ALA A 45 8.13 -17.48 15.17
C ALA A 45 7.20 -17.06 14.01
N LEU A 46 7.60 -16.06 13.22
CA LEU A 46 6.87 -15.66 12.01
C LEU A 46 6.77 -16.82 10.99
N ALA A 47 7.86 -17.53 10.74
CA ALA A 47 7.88 -18.66 9.81
C ALA A 47 6.99 -19.81 10.29
N ALA A 48 7.10 -20.20 11.56
CA ALA A 48 6.27 -21.22 12.19
C ALA A 48 4.78 -20.84 12.13
N TRP A 49 4.43 -19.63 12.57
CA TRP A 49 3.06 -19.13 12.52
C TRP A 49 2.46 -19.19 11.12
N ARG A 50 3.23 -18.80 10.09
CA ARG A 50 2.77 -18.84 8.70
C ARG A 50 2.50 -20.26 8.24
N GLN A 51 3.40 -21.20 8.52
CA GLN A 51 3.24 -22.61 8.14
C GLN A 51 2.01 -23.22 8.82
N ASP A 52 1.88 -23.06 10.14
CA ASP A 52 0.75 -23.57 10.92
C ASP A 52 -0.58 -22.98 10.47
N THR A 53 -0.61 -21.67 10.21
CA THR A 53 -1.81 -20.98 9.75
C THR A 53 -2.23 -21.46 8.37
N LYS A 54 -1.29 -21.60 7.41
CA LYS A 54 -1.60 -22.15 6.08
C LYS A 54 -2.13 -23.58 6.16
N ALA A 55 -1.52 -24.43 7.00
CA ALA A 55 -1.97 -25.80 7.19
C ALA A 55 -3.39 -25.86 7.79
N LYS A 56 -3.63 -25.09 8.86
CA LYS A 56 -4.95 -25.01 9.53
C LYS A 56 -6.05 -24.54 8.59
N LEU A 57 -5.76 -23.54 7.76
CA LEU A 57 -6.72 -22.99 6.79
C LEU A 57 -6.87 -23.86 5.53
N LYS A 58 -6.03 -24.89 5.35
CA LYS A 58 -5.89 -25.61 4.08
C LYS A 58 -5.71 -24.63 2.91
N TYR A 59 -4.83 -23.64 3.14
CA TYR A 59 -4.69 -22.48 2.27
C TYR A 59 -4.30 -22.89 0.84
N SER A 60 -5.00 -22.31 -0.14
CA SER A 60 -4.66 -22.41 -1.56
C SER A 60 -4.46 -21.02 -2.15
N GLY A 61 -3.32 -20.81 -2.80
CA GLY A 61 -3.01 -19.59 -3.54
C GLY A 61 -3.51 -19.59 -4.99
N ALA A 62 -4.35 -20.55 -5.38
CA ALA A 62 -4.68 -20.80 -6.79
C ALA A 62 -5.25 -19.58 -7.54
N LEU A 63 -6.01 -18.70 -6.86
CA LEU A 63 -6.47 -17.46 -7.49
C LEU A 63 -5.32 -16.49 -7.74
N TYR A 64 -4.37 -16.36 -6.82
CA TYR A 64 -3.17 -15.54 -7.05
C TYR A 64 -2.22 -16.09 -8.14
N ASP A 65 -2.33 -17.37 -8.49
CA ASP A 65 -1.54 -17.99 -9.58
C ASP A 65 -2.13 -17.72 -10.97
N ARG A 66 -3.40 -17.28 -11.05
CA ARG A 66 -4.06 -17.01 -12.33
C ARG A 66 -3.51 -15.73 -12.99
N PRO A 67 -3.12 -15.77 -14.28
CA PRO A 67 -2.50 -14.63 -14.96
C PRO A 67 -3.32 -13.33 -14.94
N GLU A 68 -4.64 -13.44 -15.00
CA GLU A 68 -5.56 -12.29 -14.97
C GLU A 68 -5.54 -11.51 -13.65
N PHE A 69 -5.04 -12.09 -12.56
CA PHE A 69 -4.86 -11.40 -11.28
C PHE A 69 -3.43 -10.91 -11.03
N ALA A 70 -2.48 -11.19 -11.94
CA ALA A 70 -1.06 -10.86 -11.75
C ALA A 70 -0.82 -9.35 -11.51
N TRP A 71 -1.69 -8.49 -12.03
CA TRP A 71 -1.61 -7.04 -11.82
C TRP A 71 -1.82 -6.61 -10.36
N SER A 72 -2.56 -7.39 -9.56
CA SER A 72 -2.93 -7.03 -8.19
C SER A 72 -1.72 -6.93 -7.27
N ALA A 73 -0.74 -7.82 -7.43
CA ALA A 73 0.49 -7.81 -6.66
C ALA A 73 1.43 -6.63 -7.00
N SER A 74 1.21 -5.96 -8.14
CA SER A 74 1.90 -4.74 -8.55
C SER A 74 1.10 -3.45 -8.33
N ASN A 75 -0.08 -3.53 -7.70
CA ASN A 75 -0.94 -2.37 -7.44
C ASN A 75 -0.45 -1.61 -6.19
N TYR A 76 0.68 -0.90 -6.27
CA TYR A 76 1.28 -0.27 -5.09
C TYR A 76 0.65 1.08 -4.71
N SER A 77 0.08 1.78 -5.69
CA SER A 77 -0.47 3.12 -5.49
C SER A 77 -1.92 3.19 -5.97
N CYS A 78 -2.85 3.11 -5.02
CA CYS A 78 -4.27 3.31 -5.29
C CYS A 78 -4.67 4.75 -4.92
N CYS A 79 -5.36 5.47 -5.81
CA CYS A 79 -5.91 6.78 -5.49
C CYS A 79 -7.39 6.69 -5.16
N PHE A 80 -7.78 7.26 -4.03
CA PHE A 80 -9.19 7.39 -3.66
C PHE A 80 -9.76 8.65 -4.33
N LEU A 81 -10.45 8.47 -5.45
CA LEU A 81 -10.87 9.54 -6.34
C LEU A 81 -12.36 9.84 -6.15
N MET A 82 -12.66 11.02 -5.61
CA MET A 82 -14.02 11.55 -5.60
C MET A 82 -14.46 11.85 -7.04
N THR A 83 -15.54 11.25 -7.52
CA THR A 83 -16.05 11.51 -8.90
C THR A 83 -16.51 12.97 -9.11
N CYS A 84 -16.75 13.70 -8.03
CA CYS A 84 -17.04 15.13 -8.05
C CYS A 84 -15.80 16.03 -7.93
N ASP A 85 -14.58 15.47 -7.86
CA ASP A 85 -13.35 16.25 -7.81
C ASP A 85 -13.17 17.08 -9.08
N GLU A 86 -13.03 18.39 -8.94
CA GLU A 86 -12.91 19.32 -10.07
C GLU A 86 -11.62 19.12 -10.89
N THR A 87 -10.62 18.43 -10.33
CA THR A 87 -9.41 18.04 -11.07
C THR A 87 -9.63 16.83 -11.99
N PHE A 88 -10.73 16.10 -11.79
CA PHE A 88 -11.13 14.94 -12.58
C PHE A 88 -12.39 15.20 -13.42
N HIS A 89 -13.34 15.98 -12.90
CA HIS A 89 -14.64 16.24 -13.52
C HIS A 89 -14.85 17.74 -13.77
N ASP A 90 -14.90 18.12 -15.05
CA ASP A 90 -15.31 19.45 -15.50
C ASP A 90 -16.84 19.50 -15.62
N ARG A 91 -17.49 19.91 -14.54
CA ARG A 91 -18.95 20.03 -14.46
C ARG A 91 -19.52 20.98 -15.50
N ALA A 92 -18.85 22.10 -15.79
CA ALA A 92 -19.36 23.11 -16.70
C ALA A 92 -19.43 22.59 -18.15
N ARG A 93 -18.49 21.72 -18.53
CA ARG A 93 -18.46 21.08 -19.85
C ARG A 93 -19.06 19.67 -19.87
N GLY A 94 -19.43 19.12 -18.71
CA GLY A 94 -20.00 17.77 -18.57
C GLY A 94 -19.05 16.67 -19.06
N ARG A 95 -17.75 16.75 -18.72
CA ARG A 95 -16.73 15.79 -19.18
C ARG A 95 -15.68 15.47 -18.12
N TYR A 96 -15.02 14.33 -18.27
CA TYR A 96 -13.85 13.96 -17.47
C TYR A 96 -12.56 14.56 -18.03
N THR A 97 -11.56 14.67 -17.17
CA THR A 97 -10.23 15.22 -17.45
C THR A 97 -9.13 14.23 -17.02
N VAL A 98 -9.31 12.95 -17.39
CA VAL A 98 -8.46 11.81 -17.00
C VAL A 98 -6.97 12.10 -17.20
N ASP A 99 -6.59 12.64 -18.36
CA ASP A 99 -5.20 12.94 -18.70
C ASP A 99 -4.57 13.97 -17.77
N ALA A 100 -5.30 15.05 -17.49
CA ALA A 100 -4.82 16.11 -16.62
C ALA A 100 -4.69 15.61 -15.18
N PHE A 101 -5.67 14.82 -14.73
CA PHE A 101 -5.68 14.17 -13.43
C PHE A 101 -4.48 13.22 -13.26
N LEU A 102 -4.26 12.30 -14.22
CA LEU A 102 -3.14 11.37 -14.17
C LEU A 102 -1.78 12.05 -14.33
N ALA A 103 -1.69 13.11 -15.13
CA ALA A 103 -0.47 13.90 -15.23
C ALA A 103 -0.14 14.58 -13.89
N HIS A 104 -1.16 15.07 -13.16
CA HIS A 104 -0.97 15.56 -11.79
C HIS A 104 -0.51 14.45 -10.85
N GLY A 105 -1.18 13.30 -10.84
CA GLY A 105 -0.78 12.13 -10.04
C GLY A 105 0.64 11.66 -10.31
N GLN A 106 1.07 11.66 -11.57
CA GLN A 106 2.43 11.34 -11.97
C GLN A 106 3.45 12.34 -11.40
N ARG A 107 3.15 13.65 -11.49
CA ARG A 107 4.06 14.70 -11.00
C ARG A 107 4.17 14.73 -9.50
N GLU A 108 3.06 14.59 -8.78
CA GLU A 108 3.02 14.75 -7.32
C GLU A 108 3.37 13.46 -6.59
N PHE A 109 2.89 12.30 -7.05
CA PHE A 109 2.97 11.04 -6.31
C PHE A 109 3.77 9.95 -7.01
N GLY A 110 4.15 10.14 -8.28
CA GLY A 110 4.86 9.11 -9.05
C GLY A 110 3.93 8.19 -9.83
N GLY A 111 2.66 8.56 -9.93
CA GLY A 111 1.65 7.88 -10.75
C GLY A 111 0.85 6.85 -9.96
N TYR A 112 -0.38 6.60 -10.39
CA TYR A 112 -1.28 5.64 -9.77
C TYR A 112 -1.26 4.32 -10.55
N ASP A 113 -1.38 3.21 -9.83
CA ASP A 113 -1.61 1.88 -10.40
C ASP A 113 -3.13 1.60 -10.50
N SER A 114 -3.91 2.20 -9.60
CA SER A 114 -5.37 2.18 -9.65
C SER A 114 -6.05 3.42 -9.09
N VAL A 115 -7.32 3.60 -9.41
CA VAL A 115 -8.21 4.60 -8.79
C VAL A 115 -9.48 3.92 -8.26
N VAL A 116 -10.01 4.39 -7.13
CA VAL A 116 -11.37 4.08 -6.65
C VAL A 116 -12.27 5.23 -7.00
N LEU A 117 -13.31 4.99 -7.81
CA LEU A 117 -14.29 5.99 -8.19
C LEU A 117 -15.36 6.15 -7.11
N TRP A 118 -15.07 7.00 -6.13
CA TRP A 118 -15.99 7.28 -5.04
C TRP A 118 -17.12 8.23 -5.46
N HIS A 119 -18.35 7.73 -5.47
CA HIS A 119 -19.47 8.36 -6.18
C HIS A 119 -20.52 9.04 -5.28
N ALA A 120 -21.09 8.29 -4.34
CA ALA A 120 -22.35 8.65 -3.67
C ALA A 120 -22.15 9.49 -2.40
N TYR A 121 -21.38 9.02 -1.41
CA TYR A 121 -21.10 9.79 -0.19
C TYR A 121 -20.14 10.97 -0.46
N PRO A 122 -20.33 12.18 0.12
CA PRO A 122 -21.31 12.54 1.15
C PRO A 122 -22.65 13.09 0.62
N ARG A 123 -22.98 12.87 -0.66
CA ARG A 123 -24.20 13.42 -1.31
C ARG A 123 -25.39 12.47 -1.33
N ILE A 124 -25.20 11.20 -1.00
CA ILE A 124 -26.28 10.22 -0.96
C ILE A 124 -27.32 10.59 0.11
N GLY A 125 -28.60 10.40 -0.20
CA GLY A 125 -29.72 10.72 0.71
C GLY A 125 -30.25 12.15 0.63
N PHE A 126 -29.64 13.03 -0.18
CA PHE A 126 -30.19 14.38 -0.43
C PHE A 126 -31.39 14.38 -1.39
N ASP A 127 -31.50 13.39 -2.26
CA ASP A 127 -32.62 13.18 -3.18
C ASP A 127 -32.88 11.67 -3.37
N GLU A 128 -33.77 11.31 -4.29
CA GLU A 128 -34.23 9.92 -4.48
C GLU A 128 -33.17 8.97 -5.08
N ARG A 129 -32.01 9.48 -5.51
CA ARG A 129 -30.95 8.64 -6.11
C ARG A 129 -30.35 7.69 -5.07
N ASN A 130 -30.28 6.41 -5.43
CA ASN A 130 -29.49 5.42 -4.69
C ASN A 130 -28.03 5.40 -5.19
N GLN A 131 -27.14 4.63 -4.55
CA GLN A 131 -25.74 4.54 -4.95
C GLN A 131 -25.56 4.15 -6.45
N PHE A 132 -26.37 3.23 -6.99
CA PHE A 132 -26.26 2.82 -8.39
C PHE A 132 -26.70 3.92 -9.36
N ASP A 133 -27.69 4.73 -9.00
CA ASP A 133 -28.09 5.91 -9.76
C ASP A 133 -26.95 6.93 -9.85
N PHE A 134 -26.14 7.08 -8.79
CA PHE A 134 -24.96 7.96 -8.83
C PHE A 134 -23.91 7.52 -9.86
N TYR A 135 -23.82 6.23 -10.22
CA TYR A 135 -23.00 5.79 -11.37
C TYR A 135 -23.68 6.11 -12.71
N ARG A 136 -24.99 5.91 -12.81
CA ARG A 136 -25.76 6.15 -14.04
C ARG A 136 -25.89 7.63 -14.39
N ASP A 137 -25.81 8.50 -13.38
CA ASP A 137 -25.93 9.96 -13.49
C ASP A 137 -24.59 10.69 -13.69
N GLN A 138 -23.49 9.93 -13.78
CA GLN A 138 -22.19 10.52 -14.12
C GLN A 138 -22.19 11.13 -15.54
N PRO A 139 -21.25 12.04 -15.88
CA PRO A 139 -21.16 12.62 -17.23
C PRO A 139 -21.20 11.58 -18.35
N GLY A 140 -22.22 11.68 -19.23
CA GLY A 140 -22.46 10.73 -20.32
C GLY A 140 -23.02 9.36 -19.89
N GLY A 141 -23.49 9.25 -18.65
CA GLY A 141 -23.94 8.02 -18.01
C GLY A 141 -22.88 6.92 -17.98
N LEU A 142 -23.32 5.66 -17.92
CA LEU A 142 -22.39 4.52 -17.91
C LEU A 142 -21.51 4.44 -19.16
N LYS A 143 -21.97 4.92 -20.32
CA LYS A 143 -21.16 4.98 -21.54
C LYS A 143 -20.02 5.99 -21.42
N GLY A 144 -20.30 7.18 -20.87
CA GLY A 144 -19.29 8.18 -20.59
C GLY A 144 -18.30 7.71 -19.54
N LEU A 145 -18.79 7.04 -18.48
CA LEU A 145 -17.93 6.46 -17.45
C LEU A 145 -17.02 5.35 -18.02
N ARG A 146 -17.56 4.46 -18.88
CA ARG A 146 -16.76 3.45 -19.61
C ARG A 146 -15.67 4.11 -20.47
N ALA A 147 -15.96 5.22 -21.13
CA ALA A 147 -14.97 5.95 -21.92
C ALA A 147 -13.87 6.59 -21.03
N ALA A 148 -14.18 6.98 -19.80
CA ALA A 148 -13.17 7.40 -18.82
C ALA A 148 -12.32 6.22 -18.33
N VAL A 149 -12.95 5.06 -18.04
CA VAL A 149 -12.24 3.83 -17.68
C VAL A 149 -11.28 3.41 -18.78
N ALA A 150 -11.68 3.45 -20.05
CA ALA A 150 -10.80 3.19 -21.18
C ALA A 150 -9.57 4.12 -21.21
N GLN A 151 -9.76 5.41 -20.91
CA GLN A 151 -8.63 6.36 -20.82
C GLN A 151 -7.68 6.04 -19.65
N PHE A 152 -8.19 5.54 -18.52
CA PHE A 152 -7.34 5.02 -17.44
C PHE A 152 -6.57 3.78 -17.90
N HIS A 153 -7.24 2.83 -18.56
CA HIS A 153 -6.63 1.59 -19.07
C HIS A 153 -5.55 1.86 -20.13
N ASP A 154 -5.75 2.82 -21.03
CA ASP A 154 -4.74 3.24 -22.01
C ASP A 154 -3.42 3.69 -21.34
N ARG A 155 -3.52 4.18 -20.09
CA ARG A 155 -2.41 4.60 -19.24
C ARG A 155 -2.02 3.55 -18.20
N LYS A 156 -2.57 2.34 -18.33
CA LYS A 156 -2.34 1.16 -17.48
C LYS A 156 -2.77 1.35 -16.02
N VAL A 157 -3.74 2.24 -15.78
CA VAL A 157 -4.33 2.48 -14.47
C VAL A 157 -5.62 1.69 -14.35
N ARG A 158 -5.76 0.90 -13.29
CA ARG A 158 -6.95 0.09 -13.00
C ARG A 158 -8.04 0.93 -12.34
N VAL A 159 -9.29 0.52 -12.50
CA VAL A 159 -10.43 1.27 -11.96
C VAL A 159 -11.29 0.40 -11.06
N PHE A 160 -11.53 0.87 -9.85
CA PHE A 160 -12.45 0.27 -8.89
C PHE A 160 -13.72 1.11 -8.81
N ILE A 161 -14.85 0.45 -8.63
CA ILE A 161 -16.08 1.06 -8.13
C ILE A 161 -16.14 0.87 -6.62
N ASP A 162 -16.72 1.79 -5.86
CA ASP A 162 -17.07 1.54 -4.46
C ASP A 162 -18.48 0.97 -4.30
N TYR A 163 -18.65 0.19 -3.24
CA TYR A 163 -19.92 -0.31 -2.74
C TYR A 163 -20.13 0.20 -1.31
N ASN A 164 -21.27 0.83 -1.05
CA ASN A 164 -21.65 1.35 0.26
C ASN A 164 -22.76 0.47 0.87
N PRO A 165 -22.44 -0.58 1.65
CA PRO A 165 -23.44 -1.52 2.19
C PRO A 165 -24.35 -0.91 3.25
N TRP A 166 -23.94 0.22 3.85
CA TRP A 166 -24.72 0.96 4.83
C TRP A 166 -25.83 1.81 4.19
N ASP A 167 -25.87 1.92 2.86
CA ASP A 167 -26.97 2.53 2.11
C ASP A 167 -28.21 1.61 2.12
N THR A 168 -28.91 1.67 3.26
CA THR A 168 -30.17 0.97 3.50
C THR A 168 -31.37 1.92 3.46
N GLY A 169 -31.12 3.24 3.39
CA GLY A 169 -32.13 4.29 3.47
C GLY A 169 -32.61 4.81 2.11
N THR A 170 -31.86 4.59 1.02
CA THR A 170 -32.29 5.00 -0.32
C THR A 170 -33.19 3.94 -0.98
N ARG A 171 -33.76 4.30 -2.13
CA ARG A 171 -34.62 3.42 -2.92
C ARG A 171 -33.88 2.15 -3.36
N ARG A 172 -34.38 0.99 -2.95
CA ARG A 172 -33.89 -0.33 -3.40
C ARG A 172 -34.43 -0.65 -4.80
N GLU A 173 -33.58 -1.22 -5.64
CA GLU A 173 -33.98 -1.72 -6.95
C GLU A 173 -34.53 -3.14 -6.85
N GLY A 174 -35.22 -3.63 -7.88
CA GLY A 174 -35.77 -5.01 -7.93
C GLY A 174 -34.71 -6.11 -8.09
N LYS A 175 -33.46 -5.85 -7.74
CA LYS A 175 -32.30 -6.75 -7.84
C LYS A 175 -31.46 -6.67 -6.56
N SER A 176 -30.63 -7.68 -6.32
CA SER A 176 -29.65 -7.62 -5.23
C SER A 176 -28.56 -6.59 -5.55
N ASP A 177 -27.97 -5.97 -4.52
CA ASP A 177 -26.84 -5.04 -4.70
C ASP A 177 -25.67 -5.72 -5.42
N LEU A 178 -25.46 -7.01 -5.16
CA LEU A 178 -24.44 -7.80 -5.83
C LEU A 178 -24.69 -7.93 -7.35
N ASP A 179 -25.93 -8.15 -7.78
CA ASP A 179 -26.26 -8.19 -9.21
C ASP A 179 -26.05 -6.81 -9.85
N LEU A 180 -26.44 -5.75 -9.15
CA LEU A 180 -26.26 -4.37 -9.62
C LEU A 180 -24.78 -4.00 -9.72
N LEU A 181 -23.95 -4.36 -8.74
CA LEU A 181 -22.51 -4.17 -8.80
C LEU A 181 -21.88 -4.92 -9.98
N ALA A 182 -22.28 -6.18 -10.21
CA ALA A 182 -21.80 -6.95 -11.36
C ALA A 182 -22.21 -6.30 -12.70
N GLU A 183 -23.41 -5.75 -12.77
CA GLU A 183 -23.89 -4.98 -13.93
C GLU A 183 -23.07 -3.70 -14.16
N ILE A 184 -22.77 -2.94 -13.10
CA ILE A 184 -21.93 -1.74 -13.21
C ILE A 184 -20.51 -2.11 -13.64
N VAL A 185 -19.88 -3.11 -13.01
CA VAL A 185 -18.55 -3.61 -13.37
C VAL A 185 -18.49 -3.96 -14.85
N HIS A 186 -19.48 -4.72 -15.35
CA HIS A 186 -19.56 -5.10 -16.76
C HIS A 186 -19.79 -3.89 -17.68
N ALA A 187 -20.68 -2.99 -17.30
CA ALA A 187 -21.07 -1.85 -18.11
C ALA A 187 -19.90 -0.90 -18.37
N ILE A 188 -19.06 -0.66 -17.35
CA ILE A 188 -17.95 0.30 -17.44
C ILE A 188 -16.58 -0.34 -17.60
N ASP A 189 -16.50 -1.68 -17.56
CA ASP A 189 -15.25 -2.46 -17.62
C ASP A 189 -14.32 -2.22 -16.40
N ALA A 190 -14.90 -2.09 -15.20
CA ALA A 190 -14.12 -1.88 -13.97
C ALA A 190 -13.28 -3.11 -13.60
N ASP A 191 -12.10 -2.89 -13.00
CA ASP A 191 -11.16 -3.94 -12.59
C ASP A 191 -11.32 -4.36 -11.12
N GLY A 192 -12.26 -3.78 -10.38
CA GLY A 192 -12.51 -4.23 -9.02
C GLY A 192 -13.63 -3.51 -8.29
N ILE A 193 -13.95 -4.01 -7.11
CA ILE A 193 -14.90 -3.40 -6.18
C ILE A 193 -14.19 -3.12 -4.86
N PHE A 194 -14.26 -1.87 -4.44
CA PHE A 194 -13.87 -1.40 -3.12
C PHE A 194 -15.06 -1.53 -2.16
N LEU A 195 -14.91 -2.30 -1.10
CA LEU A 195 -15.99 -2.69 -0.19
C LEU A 195 -15.93 -1.84 1.09
N ASP A 196 -16.63 -0.71 1.09
CA ASP A 196 -16.65 0.21 2.22
C ASP A 196 -17.30 -0.44 3.46
N THR A 197 -16.74 -0.25 4.65
CA THR A 197 -17.19 -0.86 5.93
C THR A 197 -17.24 -2.39 5.98
N MET A 198 -16.74 -3.05 4.93
CA MET A 198 -16.78 -4.50 4.78
C MET A 198 -15.37 -5.08 4.72
N ARG A 199 -15.06 -5.99 5.65
CA ARG A 199 -13.76 -6.68 5.65
C ARG A 199 -13.61 -7.67 4.50
N ARG A 200 -14.73 -8.17 3.93
CA ARG A 200 -14.79 -9.19 2.88
C ARG A 200 -16.08 -9.02 2.06
N GLY A 201 -16.07 -9.46 0.81
CA GLY A 201 -17.26 -9.69 0.02
C GLY A 201 -17.94 -11.01 0.41
N ALA A 202 -19.21 -11.17 0.04
CA ALA A 202 -19.89 -12.46 0.15
C ALA A 202 -19.27 -13.49 -0.79
N GLY A 203 -19.35 -14.78 -0.48
CA GLY A 203 -18.74 -15.85 -1.29
C GLY A 203 -19.16 -15.84 -2.76
N GLU A 204 -20.38 -15.41 -3.05
CA GLU A 204 -20.92 -15.28 -4.42
C GLU A 204 -20.29 -14.15 -5.24
N PHE A 205 -19.70 -13.13 -4.60
CA PHE A 205 -19.05 -12.01 -5.32
C PHE A 205 -18.01 -12.53 -6.29
N ARG A 206 -17.17 -13.48 -5.84
CA ARG A 206 -16.06 -13.98 -6.66
C ARG A 206 -16.56 -14.64 -7.95
N ALA A 207 -17.58 -15.51 -7.84
CA ALA A 207 -18.13 -16.23 -8.98
C ALA A 207 -18.83 -15.27 -9.97
N LYS A 208 -19.61 -14.30 -9.47
CA LYS A 208 -20.27 -13.30 -10.32
C LYS A 208 -19.27 -12.36 -10.99
N LEU A 209 -18.26 -11.90 -10.26
CA LEU A 209 -17.19 -11.06 -10.82
C LEU A 209 -16.40 -11.81 -11.90
N ASP A 210 -16.04 -13.07 -11.65
CA ASP A 210 -15.34 -13.88 -12.66
C ASP A 210 -16.17 -14.07 -13.94
N ALA A 211 -17.50 -14.17 -13.81
CA ALA A 211 -18.41 -14.29 -14.96
C ALA A 211 -18.52 -13.00 -15.79
N VAL A 212 -18.50 -11.83 -15.14
CA VAL A 212 -18.72 -10.54 -15.85
C VAL A 212 -17.41 -9.85 -16.25
N ARG A 213 -16.33 -10.08 -15.50
CA ARG A 213 -15.00 -9.48 -15.69
C ARG A 213 -13.91 -10.36 -15.06
N PRO A 214 -13.33 -11.32 -15.81
CA PRO A 214 -12.16 -12.06 -15.37
C PRO A 214 -11.02 -11.12 -14.98
N GLY A 215 -10.39 -11.39 -13.83
CA GLY A 215 -9.30 -10.56 -13.28
C GLY A 215 -9.76 -9.39 -12.39
N ALA A 216 -11.07 -9.13 -12.27
CA ALA A 216 -11.57 -8.10 -11.35
C ALA A 216 -11.34 -8.49 -9.89
N ILE A 217 -10.81 -7.62 -9.03
CA ILE A 217 -10.52 -7.96 -7.63
C ILE A 217 -11.51 -7.33 -6.65
N LEU A 218 -11.45 -7.80 -5.40
CA LEU A 218 -12.14 -7.21 -4.27
C LEU A 218 -11.11 -6.60 -3.34
N GLU A 219 -11.40 -5.39 -2.84
CA GLU A 219 -10.61 -4.73 -1.82
C GLU A 219 -11.51 -4.37 -0.62
N GLY A 220 -11.34 -5.08 0.49
CA GLY A 220 -12.12 -4.87 1.71
C GLY A 220 -11.47 -3.90 2.69
N GLU A 221 -12.25 -3.29 3.58
CA GLU A 221 -11.76 -2.40 4.63
C GLU A 221 -11.03 -3.15 5.78
N LEU A 222 -10.00 -2.52 6.34
CA LEU A 222 -9.09 -3.04 7.37
C LEU A 222 -8.28 -4.26 6.89
N ALA A 223 -8.38 -5.35 7.63
CA ALA A 223 -7.73 -6.61 7.34
C ALA A 223 -8.80 -7.67 7.15
N LEU A 224 -8.66 -8.44 6.09
CA LEU A 224 -9.53 -9.59 5.82
C LEU A 224 -9.46 -10.61 6.97
N PRO A 225 -10.52 -11.38 7.21
CA PRO A 225 -10.37 -12.67 7.88
C PRO A 225 -9.37 -13.53 7.10
N LEU A 226 -8.52 -14.30 7.79
CA LEU A 226 -7.44 -15.05 7.13
C LEU A 226 -7.99 -16.18 6.24
N GLU A 227 -9.15 -16.72 6.59
CA GLU A 227 -9.88 -17.70 5.80
C GLU A 227 -10.30 -17.17 4.42
N ASP A 228 -10.47 -15.86 4.26
CA ASP A 228 -10.90 -15.22 3.00
C ASP A 228 -9.74 -14.65 2.18
N ILE A 229 -8.49 -14.74 2.66
CA ILE A 229 -7.34 -14.17 1.94
C ILE A 229 -7.14 -14.83 0.56
N HIS A 230 -7.58 -16.09 0.41
CA HIS A 230 -7.45 -16.87 -0.82
C HIS A 230 -8.31 -16.34 -1.98
N ASN A 231 -9.37 -15.57 -1.71
CA ASN A 231 -10.31 -15.08 -2.72
C ASN A 231 -10.41 -13.54 -2.81
N HIS A 232 -9.69 -12.81 -1.96
CA HIS A 232 -9.54 -11.35 -2.00
C HIS A 232 -8.06 -10.98 -2.18
N HIS A 233 -7.73 -10.36 -3.31
CA HIS A 233 -6.35 -10.05 -3.67
C HIS A 233 -5.81 -8.78 -3.00
N ALA A 234 -6.70 -7.93 -2.47
CA ALA A 234 -6.33 -6.69 -1.81
C ALA A 234 -7.15 -6.41 -0.55
N SER A 235 -6.60 -5.57 0.33
CA SER A 235 -7.33 -4.97 1.46
C SER A 235 -6.82 -3.57 1.78
N TRP A 236 -7.70 -2.76 2.34
CA TRP A 236 -7.43 -1.39 2.71
C TRP A 236 -6.98 -1.31 4.17
N ALA A 237 -5.67 -1.18 4.40
CA ALA A 237 -5.02 -1.16 5.71
C ALA A 237 -5.23 0.18 6.45
N GLN A 238 -6.48 0.54 6.69
CA GLN A 238 -6.88 1.78 7.35
C GLN A 238 -6.48 1.80 8.82
N GLY A 239 -5.77 2.84 9.23
CA GLY A 239 -5.52 3.12 10.64
C GLY A 239 -4.57 2.15 11.34
N PHE A 240 -3.84 1.31 10.61
CA PHE A 240 -2.93 0.35 11.25
C PHE A 240 -1.85 1.09 12.05
N GLN A 241 -1.59 0.58 13.25
CA GLN A 241 -0.57 1.08 14.15
C GLN A 241 0.66 0.20 14.01
N ASP A 242 1.77 0.83 13.67
CA ASP A 242 3.08 0.20 13.53
C ASP A 242 3.85 0.31 14.86
N SER A 243 4.89 -0.51 15.02
CA SER A 243 5.79 -0.49 16.18
C SER A 243 7.01 0.43 15.95
N GLU A 244 7.87 0.59 16.96
CA GLU A 244 9.10 1.38 16.84
C GLU A 244 10.00 0.84 15.71
N ALA A 245 10.42 -0.42 15.85
CA ALA A 245 10.93 -1.24 14.76
C ALA A 245 9.76 -1.57 13.81
N PRO A 246 9.93 -1.46 12.48
CA PRO A 246 8.86 -1.74 11.53
C PRO A 246 8.29 -3.15 11.73
N GLY A 247 6.99 -3.22 12.02
CA GLY A 247 6.27 -4.47 12.20
C GLY A 247 5.95 -5.14 10.87
N ILE A 248 5.47 -6.38 10.97
CA ILE A 248 5.18 -7.22 9.81
C ILE A 248 3.67 -7.26 9.54
N LEU A 249 3.27 -6.86 8.35
CA LEU A 249 1.89 -7.00 7.89
C LEU A 249 1.50 -8.48 7.86
N ARG A 250 0.53 -8.85 8.69
CA ARG A 250 0.15 -10.24 8.90
C ARG A 250 -0.28 -10.94 7.60
N HIS A 251 -1.13 -10.27 6.82
CA HIS A 251 -1.65 -10.81 5.56
C HIS A 251 -0.57 -10.91 4.50
N LYS A 252 0.26 -9.88 4.38
CA LYS A 252 1.43 -9.89 3.49
C LYS A 252 2.45 -10.97 3.86
N TRP A 253 2.58 -11.27 5.16
CA TRP A 253 3.41 -12.38 5.60
C TRP A 253 2.80 -13.72 5.20
N LEU A 254 1.49 -13.90 5.40
CA LEU A 254 0.77 -15.12 5.03
C LEU A 254 0.81 -15.37 3.51
N GLU A 255 0.35 -14.42 2.70
CA GLU A 255 0.34 -14.45 1.24
C GLU A 255 1.08 -13.24 0.68
N ARG A 256 2.25 -13.48 0.10
CA ARG A 256 3.20 -12.45 -0.37
C ARG A 256 2.61 -11.57 -1.48
N ARG A 257 1.66 -12.11 -2.24
CA ARG A 257 1.01 -11.42 -3.36
C ARG A 257 -0.17 -10.56 -2.94
N HIS A 258 -0.67 -10.74 -1.72
CA HIS A 258 -1.78 -9.93 -1.20
C HIS A 258 -1.35 -8.47 -1.08
N MET A 259 -2.11 -7.55 -1.67
CA MET A 259 -1.80 -6.13 -1.67
C MET A 259 -2.57 -5.41 -0.57
N GLN A 260 -1.86 -4.74 0.34
CA GLN A 260 -2.51 -3.91 1.35
C GLN A 260 -2.20 -2.43 1.11
N HIS A 261 -3.23 -1.61 0.90
CA HIS A 261 -3.05 -0.17 0.75
C HIS A 261 -3.19 0.52 2.11
N HIS A 262 -2.08 1.03 2.65
CA HIS A 262 -2.11 1.79 3.90
C HIS A 262 -2.82 3.14 3.75
N THR A 263 -3.52 3.58 4.80
CA THR A 263 -3.99 4.96 4.90
C THR A 263 -4.25 5.41 6.34
N LYS A 264 -4.04 6.69 6.60
CA LYS A 264 -4.74 7.47 7.62
C LYS A 264 -5.13 8.80 6.99
N ARG A 265 -6.27 8.80 6.29
CA ARG A 265 -6.81 9.91 5.50
C ARG A 265 -6.80 11.30 6.17
N TRP A 266 -6.89 11.38 7.50
CA TRP A 266 -6.91 12.65 8.23
C TRP A 266 -5.54 13.07 8.77
N ASN A 267 -4.52 12.22 8.65
CA ASN A 267 -3.18 12.53 9.10
C ASN A 267 -2.51 13.52 8.14
N ARG A 268 -1.58 14.31 8.68
CA ARG A 268 -0.73 15.24 7.92
C ARG A 268 0.67 14.70 7.64
N ASP A 269 1.06 13.67 8.38
CA ASP A 269 2.32 12.95 8.25
C ASP A 269 2.01 11.50 7.89
N HIS A 270 2.40 11.10 6.68
CA HIS A 270 2.22 9.75 6.15
C HIS A 270 3.49 8.89 6.24
N THR A 271 4.56 9.35 6.88
CA THR A 271 5.83 8.61 6.95
C THR A 271 5.68 7.24 7.59
N ILE A 272 4.81 7.10 8.60
CA ILE A 272 4.55 5.80 9.23
C ILE A 272 3.90 4.82 8.24
N GLU A 273 2.92 5.27 7.45
CA GLU A 273 2.26 4.45 6.42
C GLU A 273 3.22 4.09 5.30
N LEU A 274 4.01 5.07 4.83
CA LEU A 274 5.00 4.87 3.79
C LEU A 274 6.10 3.91 4.24
N HIS A 275 6.58 4.03 5.48
CA HIS A 275 7.56 3.10 6.06
C HIS A 275 7.00 1.68 6.17
N ALA A 276 5.77 1.53 6.68
CA ALA A 276 5.12 0.23 6.80
C ALA A 276 4.93 -0.43 5.43
N ALA A 277 4.42 0.32 4.43
CA ALA A 277 4.27 -0.14 3.06
C ALA A 277 5.62 -0.55 2.45
N TRP A 278 6.64 0.29 2.59
CA TRP A 278 7.98 0.06 2.06
C TRP A 278 8.64 -1.20 2.65
N MET A 279 8.61 -1.35 3.98
CA MET A 279 9.27 -2.46 4.68
C MET A 279 8.59 -3.81 4.51
N ASN A 280 7.33 -3.81 4.07
CA ASN A 280 6.52 -5.01 3.83
C ASN A 280 6.26 -5.30 2.34
N GLY A 281 6.74 -4.46 1.41
CA GLY A 281 6.45 -4.62 -0.02
C GLY A 281 4.96 -4.47 -0.34
N SER A 282 4.28 -3.58 0.37
CA SER A 282 2.85 -3.28 0.23
C SER A 282 2.61 -1.89 -0.36
N GLY A 283 1.35 -1.53 -0.56
CA GLY A 283 0.94 -0.29 -1.20
C GLY A 283 0.43 0.80 -0.26
N ILE A 284 0.01 1.90 -0.87
CA ILE A 284 -0.51 3.10 -0.22
C ILE A 284 -1.80 3.55 -0.92
N MET A 285 -2.77 4.01 -0.12
CA MET A 285 -3.97 4.67 -0.63
C MET A 285 -3.76 6.18 -0.53
N ILE A 286 -3.64 6.85 -1.67
CA ILE A 286 -3.45 8.30 -1.76
C ILE A 286 -4.82 8.97 -1.82
N TRP A 287 -5.07 9.85 -0.85
CA TRP A 287 -6.37 10.48 -0.69
C TRP A 287 -6.23 11.90 -0.15
N GLU A 288 -6.28 12.90 -1.05
CA GLU A 288 -6.21 14.31 -0.67
C GLU A 288 -7.58 15.00 -0.61
N ASN A 289 -8.58 14.46 -1.31
CA ASN A 289 -9.95 14.96 -1.28
C ASN A 289 -10.82 14.05 -0.39
N VAL A 290 -10.69 14.22 0.92
CA VAL A 290 -11.41 13.41 1.91
C VAL A 290 -12.83 13.92 2.04
N PHE A 291 -13.73 13.34 1.25
CA PHE A 291 -15.16 13.65 1.25
C PHE A 291 -15.46 15.15 1.02
N GLY A 292 -14.71 15.79 0.13
CA GLY A 292 -14.81 17.22 -0.15
C GLY A 292 -13.88 18.10 0.70
N SER A 293 -13.24 17.54 1.73
CA SER A 293 -12.23 18.23 2.53
C SER A 293 -10.84 18.04 1.91
N TRP A 294 -10.14 19.14 1.65
CA TRP A 294 -8.78 19.08 1.12
C TRP A 294 -7.77 18.83 2.25
N VAL A 295 -7.15 17.65 2.23
CA VAL A 295 -6.13 17.18 3.17
C VAL A 295 -4.84 16.89 2.38
N PRO A 296 -4.03 17.91 2.06
CA PRO A 296 -2.88 17.74 1.19
C PRO A 296 -1.72 17.02 1.89
N TRP A 297 -1.02 16.21 1.12
CA TRP A 297 0.24 15.59 1.55
C TRP A 297 1.37 16.64 1.55
N SER A 298 2.27 16.53 2.53
CA SER A 298 3.47 17.38 2.59
C SER A 298 4.40 17.14 1.39
N PRO A 299 5.23 18.13 1.00
CA PRO A 299 6.28 17.94 0.00
C PRO A 299 7.17 16.72 0.31
N ARG A 300 7.50 16.50 1.59
CA ARG A 300 8.25 15.32 2.07
C ARG A 300 7.57 14.01 1.70
N ASP A 301 6.31 13.84 2.10
CA ASP A 301 5.63 12.56 1.94
C ASP A 301 5.41 12.26 0.44
N ARG A 302 5.13 13.30 -0.36
CA ARG A 302 5.11 13.23 -1.82
C ARG A 302 6.47 12.84 -2.42
N SER A 303 7.57 13.36 -1.88
CA SER A 303 8.93 13.00 -2.33
C SER A 303 9.28 11.54 -2.02
N ILE A 304 8.91 11.06 -0.83
CA ILE A 304 9.13 9.67 -0.42
C ILE A 304 8.40 8.70 -1.35
N VAL A 305 7.09 8.92 -1.59
CA VAL A 305 6.31 8.02 -2.45
C VAL A 305 6.80 8.03 -3.91
N ARG A 306 7.21 9.20 -4.44
CA ARG A 306 7.81 9.30 -5.79
C ARG A 306 9.10 8.49 -5.93
N ALA A 307 9.93 8.45 -4.89
CA ALA A 307 11.16 7.64 -4.90
C ALA A 307 10.87 6.14 -4.71
N MET A 308 9.84 5.81 -3.93
CA MET A 308 9.43 4.46 -3.56
C MET A 308 8.82 3.66 -4.73
N LEU A 309 7.81 4.24 -5.40
CA LEU A 309 6.97 3.48 -6.34
C LEU A 309 7.73 2.91 -7.55
N PRO A 310 8.66 3.63 -8.22
CA PRO A 310 9.41 3.06 -9.33
C PRO A 310 10.23 1.83 -8.94
N ILE A 311 10.79 1.81 -7.71
CA ILE A 311 11.54 0.66 -7.19
C ILE A 311 10.58 -0.50 -6.92
N GLN A 312 9.45 -0.27 -6.25
CA GLN A 312 8.46 -1.31 -6.00
C GLN A 312 7.97 -1.96 -7.30
N ARG A 313 7.62 -1.14 -8.29
CA ARG A 313 7.17 -1.62 -9.62
C ARG A 313 8.24 -2.44 -10.32
N ARG A 314 9.49 -1.93 -10.41
CA ARG A 314 10.60 -2.65 -11.08
C ARG A 314 10.88 -4.00 -10.44
N TYR A 315 10.82 -4.06 -9.10
CA TYR A 315 11.19 -5.24 -8.33
C TYR A 315 9.99 -5.96 -7.71
N THR A 316 8.81 -5.88 -8.34
CA THR A 316 7.59 -6.57 -7.88
C THR A 316 7.83 -8.05 -7.60
N SER A 317 8.64 -8.71 -8.44
CA SER A 317 9.01 -10.14 -8.29
C SER A 317 9.75 -10.47 -6.99
N LEU A 318 10.44 -9.50 -6.39
CA LEU A 318 11.06 -9.60 -5.06
C LEU A 318 10.01 -9.40 -3.96
N PHE A 319 9.20 -8.34 -4.04
CA PHE A 319 8.22 -7.98 -3.01
C PHE A 319 7.05 -8.96 -2.88
N GLN A 320 6.76 -9.73 -3.92
CA GLN A 320 5.79 -10.83 -3.89
C GLN A 320 6.44 -12.22 -3.72
N GLY A 321 7.77 -12.28 -3.62
CA GLY A 321 8.54 -13.51 -3.54
C GLY A 321 8.68 -14.06 -2.12
N GLU A 322 9.20 -15.29 -2.02
CA GLU A 322 9.41 -15.96 -0.74
C GLU A 322 10.73 -15.56 -0.03
N GLY A 323 11.70 -15.02 -0.77
CA GLY A 323 12.98 -14.57 -0.23
C GLY A 323 12.89 -13.24 0.51
N TRP A 324 12.12 -13.18 1.60
CA TRP A 324 12.00 -11.98 2.45
C TRP A 324 12.50 -12.27 3.87
N THR A 325 13.59 -11.60 4.25
CA THR A 325 14.13 -11.58 5.62
C THR A 325 13.89 -10.20 6.24
N PRO A 326 12.87 -10.05 7.12
CA PRO A 326 12.63 -8.78 7.79
C PRO A 326 13.66 -8.50 8.89
N LEU A 327 13.91 -7.22 9.13
CA LEU A 327 14.74 -6.73 10.24
C LEU A 327 16.14 -7.37 10.23
N VAL A 328 16.85 -7.20 9.12
CA VAL A 328 18.28 -7.52 9.08
C VAL A 328 19.06 -6.45 9.86
N PRO A 329 20.18 -6.81 10.50
CA PRO A 329 20.98 -5.88 11.27
C PRO A 329 21.45 -4.67 10.45
N THR A 330 21.42 -3.50 11.07
CA THR A 330 21.93 -2.23 10.53
C THR A 330 23.03 -1.69 11.45
N GLU A 331 23.87 -0.80 10.92
CA GLU A 331 24.97 -0.20 11.66
C GLU A 331 24.59 1.10 12.39
N GLN A 332 23.35 1.57 12.21
CA GLN A 332 22.86 2.85 12.72
C GLN A 332 21.60 2.66 13.55
N ALA A 333 21.58 3.23 14.76
CA ALA A 333 20.41 3.23 15.62
C ALA A 333 19.24 3.97 14.95
N GLY A 334 18.03 3.42 15.08
CA GLY A 334 16.82 3.98 14.46
C GLY A 334 16.72 3.78 12.94
N VAL A 335 17.71 3.13 12.30
CA VAL A 335 17.61 2.64 10.92
C VAL A 335 17.28 1.17 10.93
N TYR A 336 16.26 0.77 10.18
CA TYR A 336 15.83 -0.62 10.07
C TYR A 336 15.85 -1.05 8.62
N ALA A 337 16.13 -2.33 8.36
CA ALA A 337 16.22 -2.87 7.01
C ALA A 337 15.49 -4.22 6.85
N SER A 338 14.85 -4.42 5.70
CA SER A 338 14.39 -5.74 5.24
C SER A 338 15.21 -6.14 4.02
N LEU A 339 15.59 -7.41 3.92
CA LEU A 339 16.29 -7.99 2.77
C LEU A 339 15.32 -8.82 1.93
N TRP A 340 15.33 -8.57 0.62
CA TRP A 340 14.55 -9.24 -0.40
C TRP A 340 15.48 -9.90 -1.42
N GLU A 341 15.30 -11.19 -1.68
CA GLU A 341 16.22 -12.01 -2.47
C GLU A 341 15.49 -12.89 -3.47
N ARG A 342 15.96 -12.89 -4.72
CA ARG A 342 15.49 -13.76 -5.79
C ARG A 342 16.44 -13.69 -6.97
N ASP A 343 16.70 -14.82 -7.63
CA ASP A 343 17.43 -14.88 -8.90
C ASP A 343 18.80 -14.14 -8.86
N GLY A 344 19.49 -14.20 -7.72
CA GLY A 344 20.78 -13.54 -7.49
C GLY A 344 20.71 -12.03 -7.16
N LEU A 345 19.52 -11.42 -7.20
CA LEU A 345 19.29 -10.07 -6.71
C LEU A 345 19.16 -10.07 -5.19
N ARG A 346 19.75 -9.06 -4.55
CA ARG A 346 19.58 -8.76 -3.12
C ARG A 346 19.22 -7.29 -2.98
N LEU A 347 18.00 -7.01 -2.56
CA LEU A 347 17.48 -5.66 -2.38
C LEU A 347 17.21 -5.43 -0.91
N TRP A 348 17.80 -4.40 -0.33
CA TRP A 348 17.51 -3.95 1.02
C TRP A 348 16.61 -2.73 0.96
N THR A 349 15.44 -2.82 1.57
CA THR A 349 14.61 -1.65 1.88
C THR A 349 15.01 -1.14 3.26
N LEU A 350 15.28 0.16 3.39
CA LEU A 350 15.65 0.79 4.65
C LEU A 350 14.67 1.91 5.01
N VAL A 351 14.48 2.14 6.31
CA VAL A 351 13.76 3.31 6.84
C VAL A 351 14.58 3.96 7.95
N ASN A 352 14.60 5.29 7.97
CA ASN A 352 15.10 6.06 9.11
C ASN A 352 13.90 6.47 9.98
N ARG A 353 13.77 5.91 11.18
CA ARG A 353 12.68 6.24 12.11
C ARG A 353 12.96 7.50 12.93
N THR A 354 14.16 8.05 12.85
CA THR A 354 14.56 9.26 13.60
C THR A 354 14.15 10.55 12.88
N ASP A 355 14.25 11.66 13.60
CA ASP A 355 14.02 13.03 13.14
C ASP A 355 15.32 13.71 12.65
N ARG A 356 16.41 12.96 12.52
CA ARG A 356 17.72 13.46 12.08
C ARG A 356 18.20 12.71 10.84
N PRO A 357 19.03 13.34 9.98
CA PRO A 357 19.68 12.62 8.91
C PRO A 357 20.63 11.56 9.51
N VAL A 358 20.68 10.39 8.88
CA VAL A 358 21.65 9.34 9.19
C VAL A 358 22.60 9.21 8.02
N GLN A 359 23.91 9.28 8.28
CA GLN A 359 24.97 9.21 7.27
C GLN A 359 26.08 8.26 7.72
N GLY A 360 26.71 7.59 6.74
CA GLY A 360 27.86 6.70 6.99
C GLY A 360 27.51 5.24 6.73
N ALA A 361 28.14 4.32 7.48
CA ALA A 361 27.91 2.89 7.36
C ALA A 361 26.45 2.54 7.67
N LEU A 362 25.75 1.85 6.75
CA LEU A 362 24.35 1.45 6.93
C LEU A 362 24.20 -0.07 7.12
N LEU A 363 24.88 -0.86 6.29
CA LEU A 363 24.79 -2.32 6.27
C LEU A 363 26.18 -2.96 6.16
N LYS A 364 26.35 -4.09 6.83
CA LYS A 364 27.41 -5.06 6.53
C LYS A 364 26.86 -6.10 5.56
N VAL A 365 27.60 -6.34 4.48
CA VAL A 365 27.27 -7.34 3.47
C VAL A 365 28.44 -8.31 3.31
N GLN A 366 28.09 -9.57 3.08
CA GLN A 366 29.04 -10.56 2.57
C GLN A 366 29.07 -10.41 1.04
N ASP A 367 30.20 -9.94 0.52
CA ASP A 367 30.44 -9.81 -0.92
C ASP A 367 31.78 -10.45 -1.26
N GLU A 368 31.74 -11.46 -2.12
CA GLU A 368 32.93 -12.15 -2.66
C GLU A 368 33.50 -11.40 -3.89
N GLY A 369 33.09 -10.16 -4.13
CA GLY A 369 33.57 -9.29 -5.22
C GLY A 369 32.89 -9.54 -6.57
N ARG A 370 31.75 -10.25 -6.59
CA ARG A 370 31.03 -10.61 -7.83
C ARG A 370 29.80 -9.75 -8.11
N LEU A 371 29.35 -8.97 -7.14
CA LEU A 371 28.13 -8.17 -7.23
C LEU A 371 28.43 -6.69 -7.41
N ARG A 372 27.62 -6.00 -8.22
CA ARG A 372 27.60 -4.54 -8.27
C ARG A 372 26.58 -4.03 -7.27
N HIS A 373 26.89 -2.92 -6.62
CA HIS A 373 26.07 -2.36 -5.55
C HIS A 373 25.54 -0.98 -5.94
N PHE A 374 24.28 -0.71 -5.65
CA PHE A 374 23.62 0.54 -6.04
C PHE A 374 22.81 1.09 -4.88
N ASP A 375 22.82 2.42 -4.75
CA ASP A 375 21.82 3.17 -4.01
C ASP A 375 20.71 3.56 -4.99
N LEU A 376 19.57 2.89 -4.88
CA LEU A 376 18.45 3.08 -5.79
C LEU A 376 17.62 4.32 -5.45
N ILE A 377 17.77 4.90 -4.25
CA ILE A 377 17.14 6.20 -3.94
C ILE A 377 17.98 7.30 -4.55
N ALA A 378 19.30 7.29 -4.31
CA ALA A 378 20.20 8.29 -4.87
C ALA A 378 20.43 8.13 -6.38
N GLY A 379 20.09 6.97 -6.96
CA GLY A 379 20.27 6.68 -8.37
C GLY A 379 21.75 6.59 -8.79
N ARG A 380 22.57 5.90 -7.99
CA ARG A 380 24.01 5.77 -8.26
C ARG A 380 24.59 4.42 -7.83
N GLU A 381 25.69 4.04 -8.47
CA GLU A 381 26.51 2.91 -8.00
C GLU A 381 27.26 3.29 -6.72
N VAL A 382 27.37 2.35 -5.79
CA VAL A 382 28.11 2.49 -4.54
C VAL A 382 29.20 1.43 -4.48
N LYS A 383 30.38 1.80 -3.98
CA LYS A 383 31.48 0.84 -3.78
C LYS A 383 31.50 0.42 -2.31
N PRO A 384 31.35 -0.88 -2.01
CA PRO A 384 31.52 -1.37 -0.65
C PRO A 384 32.92 -1.04 -0.13
N SER A 385 33.01 -0.57 1.12
CA SER A 385 34.29 -0.38 1.80
C SER A 385 34.71 -1.67 2.50
N ALA A 386 35.97 -2.07 2.40
CA ALA A 386 36.47 -3.27 3.06
C ALA A 386 36.38 -3.15 4.60
N ALA A 387 35.91 -4.20 5.27
CA ALA A 387 35.83 -4.30 6.73
C ALA A 387 36.36 -5.65 7.20
N ALA A 388 36.73 -5.77 8.49
CA ALA A 388 37.35 -6.97 9.04
C ALA A 388 36.52 -8.27 8.84
N ASN A 389 35.19 -8.17 8.72
CA ASN A 389 34.25 -9.29 8.60
C ASN A 389 33.31 -9.17 7.38
N GLY A 390 33.78 -8.58 6.28
CA GLY A 390 33.01 -8.44 5.03
C GLY A 390 33.19 -7.07 4.38
N ALA A 391 32.13 -6.55 3.76
CA ALA A 391 32.12 -5.21 3.20
C ALA A 391 31.01 -4.35 3.82
N THR A 392 31.23 -3.03 3.86
CA THR A 392 30.27 -2.08 4.40
C THR A 392 29.70 -1.22 3.28
N LEU A 393 28.37 -1.16 3.21
CA LEU A 393 27.65 -0.23 2.36
C LEU A 393 27.33 1.02 3.17
N ALA A 394 27.81 2.15 2.69
CA ALA A 394 27.56 3.46 3.27
C ALA A 394 26.54 4.24 2.44
N GLY A 395 25.81 5.15 3.10
CA GLY A 395 24.80 5.99 2.45
C GLY A 395 24.31 7.10 3.36
N GLU A 396 23.29 7.79 2.89
CA GLU A 396 22.56 8.82 3.63
C GLU A 396 21.05 8.51 3.56
N ILE A 397 20.37 8.61 4.70
CA ILE A 397 18.91 8.57 4.77
C ILE A 397 18.45 9.81 5.54
N LEU A 398 17.68 10.66 4.86
CA LEU A 398 17.13 11.89 5.43
C LEU A 398 16.19 11.61 6.62
N PRO A 399 15.89 12.62 7.48
CA PRO A 399 14.94 12.48 8.57
C PRO A 399 13.63 11.85 8.11
N ARG A 400 13.17 10.81 8.81
CA ARG A 400 11.93 10.09 8.45
C ARG A 400 11.89 9.55 7.01
N GLY A 401 13.05 9.49 6.33
CA GLY A 401 13.18 9.06 4.94
C GLY A 401 13.29 7.55 4.77
N ILE A 402 13.42 7.15 3.52
CA ILE A 402 13.65 5.76 3.10
C ILE A 402 15.02 5.62 2.42
N GLY A 403 15.60 4.43 2.50
CA GLY A 403 16.78 4.03 1.75
C GLY A 403 16.50 2.77 0.93
N CYS A 404 17.29 2.56 -0.12
CA CYS A 404 17.23 1.32 -0.91
C CYS A 404 18.60 0.97 -1.47
N LEU A 405 19.13 -0.18 -1.07
CA LEU A 405 20.39 -0.70 -1.59
C LEU A 405 20.13 -1.96 -2.41
N LEU A 406 20.80 -2.11 -3.54
CA LEU A 406 20.72 -3.29 -4.40
C LEU A 406 22.12 -3.86 -4.58
N ALA A 407 22.28 -5.17 -4.39
CA ALA A 407 23.40 -5.94 -4.90
C ALA A 407 22.90 -6.88 -5.98
N ALA A 408 23.54 -6.85 -7.16
CA ALA A 408 23.11 -7.65 -8.29
C ALA A 408 24.31 -8.07 -9.16
N PRO A 409 24.28 -9.29 -9.74
CA PRO A 409 25.22 -9.63 -10.80
C PRO A 409 24.92 -8.76 -12.04
N PRO A 410 25.93 -8.35 -12.82
CA PRO A 410 25.72 -7.49 -13.99
C PRO A 410 24.65 -8.00 -14.96
N ALA A 411 24.57 -9.32 -15.14
CA ALA A 411 23.59 -9.96 -16.03
C ALA A 411 22.13 -9.83 -15.57
N ALA A 412 21.87 -9.64 -14.27
CA ALA A 412 20.51 -9.56 -13.72
C ALA A 412 19.94 -8.12 -13.70
N LEU A 413 20.72 -7.12 -14.08
CA LEU A 413 20.27 -5.72 -14.06
C LEU A 413 19.27 -5.40 -15.19
N GLY A 414 19.43 -6.05 -16.34
CA GLY A 414 18.65 -5.77 -17.55
C GLY A 414 19.17 -4.55 -18.35
N PRO A 415 18.81 -4.44 -19.64
CA PRO A 415 19.35 -3.41 -20.53
C PRO A 415 18.86 -1.98 -20.20
N ASP A 416 17.71 -1.85 -19.54
CA ASP A 416 17.09 -0.57 -19.19
C ASP A 416 17.56 -0.01 -17.84
N PHE A 417 18.43 -0.73 -17.11
CA PHE A 417 18.81 -0.40 -15.74
C PHE A 417 19.46 0.98 -15.59
N ASN A 418 20.34 1.37 -16.50
CA ASN A 418 20.97 2.69 -16.44
C ASN A 418 19.96 3.83 -16.64
N THR A 419 18.96 3.63 -17.49
CA THR A 419 17.85 4.58 -17.68
C THR A 419 17.03 4.68 -16.40
N PHE A 420 16.70 3.55 -15.78
CA PHE A 420 16.02 3.51 -14.49
C PHE A 420 16.82 4.24 -13.39
N LEU A 421 18.13 3.97 -13.30
CA LEU A 421 19.01 4.59 -12.31
C LEU A 421 19.11 6.11 -12.49
N THR A 422 19.18 6.57 -13.75
CA THR A 422 19.16 8.01 -14.09
C THR A 422 17.82 8.66 -13.68
N ALA A 423 16.70 7.97 -13.90
CA ALA A 423 15.38 8.46 -13.51
C ALA A 423 15.23 8.54 -11.96
N GLN A 424 15.82 7.60 -11.23
CA GLN A 424 15.89 7.66 -9.76
C GLN A 424 16.72 8.86 -9.30
N ALA A 425 17.90 9.08 -9.90
CA ALA A 425 18.73 10.25 -9.58
C ALA A 425 17.98 11.58 -9.83
N ALA A 426 17.26 11.68 -10.95
CA ALA A 426 16.44 12.85 -11.26
C ALA A 426 15.29 13.04 -10.25
N THR A 427 14.66 11.95 -9.82
CA THR A 427 13.62 11.97 -8.78
C THR A 427 14.17 12.44 -7.45
N ASN A 428 15.35 11.96 -7.06
CA ASN A 428 16.04 12.34 -5.84
C ASN A 428 16.49 13.82 -5.87
N ALA A 429 16.99 14.30 -7.00
CA ALA A 429 17.44 15.69 -7.15
C ALA A 429 16.30 16.72 -6.96
N ARG A 430 15.05 16.34 -7.23
CA ARG A 430 13.86 17.17 -6.99
C ARG A 430 13.14 16.83 -5.68
N ALA A 431 13.75 16.05 -4.79
CA ALA A 431 13.16 15.75 -3.50
C ALA A 431 13.08 17.02 -2.66
N ASP A 432 11.94 17.19 -2.00
CA ASP A 432 11.68 18.24 -1.02
C ASP A 432 11.24 17.55 0.26
N PHE A 433 11.94 17.83 1.36
CA PHE A 433 11.71 17.21 2.67
C PHE A 433 11.01 18.15 3.67
N ASP A 434 10.42 19.26 3.19
CA ASP A 434 9.50 20.05 4.00
C ASP A 434 8.27 19.21 4.41
N ALA A 435 8.07 19.09 5.72
CA ALA A 435 6.97 18.34 6.33
C ALA A 435 5.73 19.22 6.57
N ALA A 436 5.80 20.53 6.26
CA ALA A 436 4.66 21.42 6.41
C ALA A 436 3.52 21.02 5.47
N SER A 437 2.30 21.01 6.02
CA SER A 437 1.11 20.80 5.19
C SER A 437 0.91 22.01 4.26
N PRO A 438 0.70 21.78 2.95
CA PRO A 438 0.35 22.84 2.03
C PRO A 438 -0.86 23.65 2.51
N LYS A 439 -0.80 24.97 2.35
CA LYS A 439 -1.89 25.89 2.70
C LYS A 439 -2.62 26.33 1.45
N ARG A 440 -3.95 26.46 1.55
CA ARG A 440 -4.80 27.07 0.52
C ARG A 440 -5.69 28.10 1.19
N GLU A 441 -5.72 29.29 0.62
CA GLU A 441 -6.66 30.32 1.03
C GLU A 441 -8.05 29.93 0.50
N THR A 442 -9.01 29.80 1.40
CA THR A 442 -10.42 29.58 1.05
C THR A 442 -11.16 30.90 1.25
N ARG A 443 -11.97 31.27 0.25
CA ARG A 443 -12.84 32.45 0.32
C ARG A 443 -14.27 31.98 0.21
N LEU A 444 -15.10 32.39 1.17
CA LEU A 444 -16.53 32.13 1.09
C LEU A 444 -17.10 32.96 -0.06
N ILE A 445 -17.70 32.28 -1.05
CA ILE A 445 -18.38 32.94 -2.15
C ILE A 445 -19.81 33.22 -1.72
N THR A 446 -20.25 34.46 -1.83
CA THR A 446 -21.65 34.81 -1.56
C THR A 446 -22.55 34.13 -2.60
N VAL A 447 -23.42 33.24 -2.13
CA VAL A 447 -24.47 32.65 -2.95
C VAL A 447 -25.71 33.53 -2.90
N ALA A 448 -26.34 33.74 -4.06
CA ALA A 448 -27.63 34.43 -4.11
C ALA A 448 -28.65 33.66 -3.25
N ALA A 449 -29.41 34.39 -2.43
CA ALA A 449 -30.46 33.77 -1.62
C ALA A 449 -31.46 33.06 -2.54
N THR A 450 -31.71 31.78 -2.27
CA THR A 450 -32.79 31.04 -2.94
C THR A 450 -34.12 31.65 -2.56
N SER A 451 -34.97 31.92 -3.55
CA SER A 451 -36.33 32.40 -3.33
C SER A 451 -37.08 31.43 -2.43
N LYS A 452 -37.56 31.89 -1.27
CA LYS A 452 -38.38 31.07 -0.38
C LYS A 452 -39.71 30.76 -1.07
N PRO A 453 -40.03 29.50 -1.38
CA PRO A 453 -41.33 29.18 -1.94
C PRO A 453 -42.41 29.46 -0.89
N SER A 454 -43.52 30.07 -1.32
CA SER A 454 -44.64 30.43 -0.41
C SER A 454 -45.43 29.21 0.07
N ARG A 455 -45.23 28.05 -0.54
CA ARG A 455 -45.81 26.76 -0.20
C ARG A 455 -44.77 25.67 -0.44
N ALA A 456 -44.83 24.57 0.30
CA ALA A 456 -44.01 23.41 0.00
C ALA A 456 -44.31 22.94 -1.43
N PRO A 457 -43.29 22.71 -2.28
CA PRO A 457 -43.49 22.11 -3.60
C PRO A 457 -44.19 20.75 -3.51
N ASP A 458 -44.90 20.35 -4.56
CA ASP A 458 -45.56 19.05 -4.61
C ASP A 458 -44.56 17.92 -4.35
N GLY A 459 -44.91 16.99 -3.46
CA GLY A 459 -44.04 15.89 -3.03
C GLY A 459 -43.00 16.26 -1.95
N MET A 460 -42.92 17.53 -1.53
CA MET A 460 -42.04 17.96 -0.43
C MET A 460 -42.83 18.22 0.85
N ALA A 461 -42.25 17.84 1.99
CA ALA A 461 -42.76 18.18 3.31
C ALA A 461 -42.09 19.47 3.82
N ALA A 462 -42.86 20.37 4.44
CA ALA A 462 -42.29 21.49 5.15
C ALA A 462 -41.53 20.98 6.39
N ILE A 463 -40.22 21.26 6.46
CA ILE A 463 -39.44 21.01 7.66
C ILE A 463 -39.57 22.25 8.56
N PRO A 464 -40.18 22.13 9.76
CA PRO A 464 -40.52 23.26 10.63
C PRO A 464 -39.29 23.98 11.22
#